data_AF-A0A925JUR9-F1
#
_entry.id   AF-A0A925JUR9-F1
#
_cell.length_a   1.000
_cell.length_b   1.000
_cell.length_c   1.000
_cell.angle_alpha   90.00
_cell.angle_beta   90.00
_cell.angle_gamma   90.00
#
_symmetry.space_group_name_H-M   'P 1'
#
loop_
_entity.id
_entity.type
_entity.pdbx_description
1 polymer ?
#
loop_
_entity_poly.entity_id
_entity_poly.type
_entity_poly.pdbx_seq_one_letter_code
_entity_poly.pdbx_strand_id
1 'polypeptide(L)' 'MILVEGRRDDWVPVPVSVEVSECTFLDGFPFAGVERKLANAFMVRNIPYHWQSGVREKLPSLPTDEPE' A
#
# COMPACT_ATOMS: atom_id res chain seq x y z
N MET A 1 11.76 -10.23 12.43
CA MET A 1 10.70 -9.35 11.87
C MET A 1 9.37 -9.81 12.45
N ILE A 2 8.44 -8.89 12.72
CA ILE A 2 7.05 -9.26 13.02
C ILE A 2 6.26 -9.00 11.75
N LEU A 3 5.67 -10.06 11.19
CA LEU A 3 4.78 -9.97 10.05
C LEU A 3 3.35 -9.94 10.57
N VAL A 4 2.58 -8.92 10.17
CA VAL A 4 1.16 -8.81 10.47
C VAL A 4 0.41 -8.85 9.14
N GLU A 5 -0.39 -9.89 8.93
CA GLU A 5 -1.16 -10.05 7.70
C GLU A 5 -2.51 -9.34 7.84
N GLY A 6 -2.77 -8.40 6.94
CA GLY A 6 -4.09 -7.78 6.80
C GLY A 6 -4.90 -8.52 5.74
N ARG A 7 -5.90 -9.29 6.18
CA ARG A 7 -6.75 -10.09 5.29
C ARG A 7 -8.02 -9.32 4.91
N ARG A 8 -8.32 -9.31 3.62
CA ARG A 8 -9.56 -8.81 3.03
C ARG A 8 -10.28 -10.01 2.45
N ASP A 9 -11.45 -10.35 2.98
CA ASP A 9 -12.22 -11.47 2.45
C ASP A 9 -13.09 -10.98 1.27
N ASP A 10 -13.19 -11.81 0.23
CA ASP A 10 -14.02 -11.60 -0.96
C ASP A 10 -13.88 -10.24 -1.66
N TRP A 11 -12.74 -9.57 -1.50
CA TRP A 11 -12.47 -8.31 -2.17
C TRP A 11 -11.64 -8.47 -3.42
N VAL A 12 -12.27 -8.24 -4.57
CA VAL A 12 -11.61 -8.07 -5.86
C VAL A 12 -11.64 -6.59 -6.21
N PRO A 13 -10.49 -5.88 -6.22
CA PRO A 13 -10.48 -4.45 -6.53
C PRO A 13 -10.86 -4.21 -7.99
N VAL A 14 -11.90 -3.41 -8.21
CA VAL A 14 -12.33 -2.97 -9.54
C VAL A 14 -11.87 -1.53 -9.77
N PRO A 15 -11.03 -1.26 -10.78
CA PRO A 15 -10.59 0.10 -11.09
C PRO A 15 -11.79 1.00 -11.37
N VAL A 16 -11.73 2.23 -10.86
CA VAL A 16 -12.73 3.26 -11.14
C VAL A 16 -12.06 4.50 -11.70
N SER A 17 -12.76 5.19 -12.60
CA SER A 17 -12.37 6.53 -13.02
C SER A 17 -12.77 7.53 -11.93
N VAL A 18 -11.87 8.43 -11.57
CA VAL A 18 -12.11 9.49 -10.59
C VAL A 18 -11.61 10.81 -11.14
N GLU A 19 -12.41 11.85 -10.92
CA GLU A 19 -11.97 13.23 -11.10
C GLU A 19 -11.42 13.73 -9.77
N VAL A 20 -10.12 14.05 -9.73
CA VAL A 20 -9.47 14.58 -8.53
C VAL A 20 -9.54 16.10 -8.58
N SER A 21 -10.53 16.68 -7.91
CA SER A 21 -10.71 18.14 -7.89
C SER A 21 -9.67 18.87 -7.03
N GLU A 22 -9.39 18.34 -5.83
CA GLU A 22 -8.43 18.94 -4.88
C GLU A 22 -7.77 17.86 -4.02
N CYS A 23 -6.46 17.99 -3.77
CA CYS A 23 -5.70 17.09 -2.88
C CYS A 23 -4.72 17.90 -2.03
N THR A 24 -5.25 18.59 -1.02
CA THR A 24 -4.51 19.54 -0.17
C THR A 24 -3.38 18.89 0.64
N PHE A 25 -3.48 17.59 0.91
CA PHE A 25 -2.42 16.83 1.57
C PHE A 25 -1.06 16.92 0.82
N LEU A 26 -1.10 16.94 -0.51
CA LEU A 26 0.10 16.99 -1.36
C LEU A 26 0.60 18.41 -1.63
N ASP A 27 -0.10 19.44 -1.12
CA ASP A 27 0.32 20.84 -1.26
C ASP A 27 1.41 21.22 -0.25
N GLY A 28 1.55 20.47 0.84
CA GLY A 28 2.55 20.70 1.87
C GLY A 28 3.92 20.06 1.60
N PHE A 29 4.93 20.52 2.33
CA PHE A 29 6.22 19.83 2.39
C PHE A 29 6.03 18.39 2.94
N PRO A 30 6.71 17.36 2.39
CA PRO A 30 7.77 17.40 1.37
C PRO A 30 7.29 17.26 -0.08
N PHE A 31 5.99 17.31 -0.33
CA PHE A 31 5.39 16.98 -1.63
C PHE A 31 5.07 18.21 -2.51
N ALA A 32 5.21 19.41 -1.94
CA ALA A 32 5.02 20.67 -2.65
C ALA A 32 5.88 20.75 -3.93
N GLY A 33 5.24 21.04 -5.06
CA GLY A 33 5.90 21.17 -6.37
C GLY A 33 6.21 19.86 -7.11
N VAL A 34 5.88 18.70 -6.54
CA VAL A 34 6.05 17.40 -7.21
C VAL A 34 4.95 17.16 -8.24
N GLU A 35 5.30 16.59 -9.40
CA GLU A 35 4.31 16.16 -10.40
C GLU A 35 3.42 15.04 -9.82
N ARG A 36 2.11 15.27 -9.79
CA ARG A 36 1.14 14.35 -9.20
C ARG A 36 0.55 13.46 -10.28
N LYS A 37 0.66 12.14 -10.10
CA LYS A 37 0.03 11.14 -10.96
C LYS A 37 -0.80 10.21 -10.11
N LEU A 38 -2.09 10.10 -10.42
CA LEU A 38 -2.94 9.07 -9.84
C LEU A 38 -2.48 7.72 -10.38
N ALA A 39 -2.00 6.84 -9.50
CA ALA A 39 -1.56 5.51 -9.90
C ALA A 39 -2.75 4.61 -10.26
N ASN A 40 -3.69 4.45 -9.32
CA ASN A 40 -4.94 3.71 -9.49
C ASN A 40 -5.97 4.17 -8.46
N ALA A 41 -7.25 3.93 -8.74
CA ALA A 41 -8.34 4.16 -7.80
C ALA A 41 -9.32 2.97 -7.81
N PHE A 42 -9.80 2.58 -6.64
CA PHE A 42 -10.75 1.47 -6.45
C PHE A 42 -11.76 1.85 -5.37
N MET A 43 -12.98 1.34 -5.48
CA MET A 43 -14.00 1.52 -4.44
C MET A 43 -13.77 0.55 -3.28
N VAL A 44 -13.70 1.08 -2.05
CA VAL A 44 -13.66 0.30 -0.81
C VAL A 44 -14.99 0.46 -0.10
N ARG A 45 -15.81 -0.59 -0.11
CA ARG A 45 -17.14 -0.58 0.53
C ARG A 45 -17.47 -1.97 1.06
N ASN A 46 -17.85 -2.04 2.33
CA ASN A 46 -18.33 -3.26 3.00
C ASN A 46 -17.40 -4.47 2.85
N ILE A 47 -16.09 -4.24 2.86
CA ILE A 47 -15.10 -5.31 2.79
C ILE A 47 -14.84 -5.80 4.21
N PRO A 48 -15.08 -7.09 4.52
CA PRO A 48 -14.64 -7.66 5.77
C PRO A 48 -13.11 -7.58 5.83
N TYR A 49 -12.61 -6.77 6.76
CA TYR A 49 -11.19 -6.58 6.98
C TYR A 49 -10.83 -7.05 8.38
N HIS A 50 -9.83 -7.91 8.47
CA HIS A 50 -9.34 -8.37 9.76
C HIS A 50 -7.82 -8.55 9.72
N TRP A 51 -7.23 -8.40 10.90
CA TRP A 51 -5.81 -8.66 11.12
C TRP A 51 -5.66 -10.08 11.64
N GLN A 52 -4.75 -10.83 11.03
CA GLN A 52 -4.26 -12.05 11.66
C GLN A 52 -3.26 -11.69 12.75
N SER A 53 -3.20 -12.52 13.79
CA SER A 53 -2.19 -12.38 14.83
C SER A 53 -0.80 -12.40 14.19
N GLY A 54 0.05 -11.45 14.61
CA GLY A 54 1.38 -11.33 14.05
C GLY A 54 2.24 -12.56 14.32
N VAL A 55 3.06 -12.94 13.34
CA VAL A 55 4.02 -14.04 13.45
C VAL A 55 5.45 -13.52 13.44
N ARG A 56 6.32 -14.19 14.19
CA ARG A 56 7.75 -13.87 14.21
C ARG A 56 8.47 -14.60 13.10
N GLU A 57 8.96 -13.85 12.12
CA GLU A 57 9.73 -14.36 11.00
C GLU A 57 11.22 -14.06 11.15
N LYS A 58 12.05 -15.02 10.70
CA LYS A 58 13.49 -14.79 10.53
C LYS A 58 13.68 -13.88 9.33
N LEU A 59 14.48 -12.81 9.48
CA LEU A 59 14.82 -11.98 8.34
C LEU A 59 15.64 -12.83 7.36
N PRO A 60 15.28 -12.85 6.06
CA PRO A 60 16.14 -13.50 5.07
C PRO A 60 17.52 -12.84 5.10
N SER A 61 18.56 -13.65 4.98
CA SER A 61 19.92 -13.12 4.78
C SER A 61 19.92 -12.34 3.46
N LEU A 62 20.55 -11.17 3.46
CA LEU A 62 20.84 -10.49 2.22
C LEU A 62 21.63 -11.44 1.30
N PRO A 63 21.48 -11.32 -0.04
CA PRO A 63 22.38 -12.00 -0.94
C PRO A 63 23.81 -11.64 -0.52
N THR A 64 24.61 -12.64 -0.23
CA THR A 64 26.06 -12.44 -0.11
C THR A 64 26.52 -12.04 -1.49
N ASP A 65 27.06 -10.83 -1.66
CA ASP A 65 27.88 -10.52 -2.83
C ASP A 65 29.08 -11.49 -2.77
N GLU A 66 28.97 -12.64 -3.42
CA GLU A 66 30.12 -13.50 -3.69
C GLU A 66 30.99 -12.76 -4.72
N PRO A 67 32.24 -12.39 -4.40
CA PRO A 67 33.14 -11.88 -5.41
C PRO A 67 33.46 -12.99 -6.41
N GLU A 68 33.26 -12.70 -7.70
CA GLU A 68 33.74 -13.49 -8.85
C GLU A 68 35.28 -13.52 -8.90
#